data_AF-A0A4R3U9Y4-F1
#
_entry.id   AF-A0A4R3U9Y4-F1
#
_cell.length_a   1.000
_cell.length_b   1.000
_cell.length_c   1.000
_cell.angle_alpha   90.00
_cell.angle_beta   90.00
_cell.angle_gamma   90.00
#
_symmetry.space_group_name_H-M   'P 1'
#
loop_
_entity.id
_entity.type
_entity.pdbx_description
1 polymer ?
#
loop_
_entity_poly.entity_id
_entity_poly.type
_entity_poly.pdbx_seq_one_letter_code
_entity_poly.pdbx_strand_id
1 'polypeptide(L)'
;MPRVADSIASLPSSVQVSLGVLGEHLRLGRKRRKESLRSWALRMNVSVPTLAAMEKGDPRVSMGVYATALWLVGQDDALRHLAAPENDAQALAQEVLAIQNKGRRRDG
;
A
#
# COMPACT_ATOMS: atom_id res chain seq x y z
N MET A 1 -21.21 18.33 4.58
CA MET A 1 -20.61 17.11 3.98
C MET A 1 -19.11 17.20 4.17
N PRO A 2 -18.42 16.18 4.73
CA PRO A 2 -16.96 16.21 4.77
C PRO A 2 -16.45 16.22 3.32
N ARG A 3 -15.63 17.22 2.96
CA ARG A 3 -15.02 17.31 1.64
C ARG A 3 -14.01 16.17 1.51
N VAL A 4 -14.20 15.28 0.55
CA VAL A 4 -13.19 14.28 0.18
C VAL A 4 -12.01 15.04 -0.41
N ALA A 5 -10.78 14.72 0.02
CA ALA A 5 -9.59 15.33 -0.55
C ALA A 5 -9.51 15.03 -2.05
N ASP A 6 -9.13 16.02 -2.87
CA ASP A 6 -9.04 15.87 -4.32
C ASP A 6 -8.07 14.73 -4.70
N SER A 7 -7.03 14.51 -3.92
CA SER A 7 -6.09 13.38 -4.07
C SER A 7 -6.74 12.01 -3.94
N ILE A 8 -7.79 11.88 -3.11
CA ILE A 8 -8.56 10.64 -2.95
C ILE A 8 -9.61 10.53 -4.06
N ALA A 9 -10.22 11.65 -4.45
CA ALA A 9 -11.21 11.67 -5.52
C ALA A 9 -10.61 11.33 -6.89
N SER A 10 -9.32 11.66 -7.11
CA SER A 10 -8.59 11.43 -8.36
C SER A 10 -7.63 10.23 -8.31
N LEU A 11 -7.83 9.29 -7.37
CA LEU A 11 -6.93 8.15 -7.19
C LEU A 11 -6.90 7.27 -8.47
N PRO A 12 -5.72 6.93 -9.02
CA PRO A 12 -5.63 6.06 -10.19
C PRO A 12 -6.26 4.68 -9.93
N SER A 13 -6.89 4.09 -10.94
CA SER A 13 -7.60 2.80 -10.81
C SER A 13 -6.68 1.67 -10.34
N SER A 14 -5.44 1.62 -10.83
CA SER A 14 -4.43 0.65 -10.39
C SER A 14 -4.11 0.76 -8.90
N VAL A 15 -4.10 1.98 -8.35
CA VAL A 15 -3.88 2.22 -6.92
C VAL A 15 -5.10 1.78 -6.11
N GLN A 16 -6.33 2.06 -6.58
CA GLN A 16 -7.56 1.60 -5.93
C GLN A 16 -7.60 0.07 -5.84
N VAL A 17 -7.25 -0.63 -6.93
CA VAL A 17 -7.15 -2.10 -6.95
C VAL A 17 -6.11 -2.59 -5.96
N SER A 18 -4.92 -1.98 -5.94
CA SER A 18 -3.83 -2.37 -5.03
C SER A 18 -4.21 -2.21 -3.56
N LEU A 19 -4.89 -1.12 -3.20
CA LEU A 19 -5.40 -0.91 -1.85
C LEU A 19 -6.49 -1.93 -1.48
N GLY A 20 -7.41 -2.23 -2.40
CA GLY A 20 -8.42 -3.26 -2.21
C GLY A 20 -7.82 -4.64 -1.93
N VAL A 21 -6.78 -5.02 -2.69
CA VAL A 21 -6.04 -6.27 -2.48
C VAL A 21 -5.33 -6.28 -1.13
N LEU A 22 -4.65 -5.20 -0.76
CA LEU A 22 -4.01 -5.06 0.56
C LEU A 22 -5.04 -5.22 1.70
N GLY A 23 -6.20 -4.55 1.59
CA GLY A 23 -7.29 -4.66 2.55
C GLY A 23 -7.80 -6.08 2.73
N GLU A 24 -8.05 -6.81 1.63
CA GLU A 24 -8.51 -8.19 1.68
C GLU A 24 -7.43 -9.13 2.24
N HIS A 25 -6.14 -8.92 1.92
CA HIS A 25 -5.05 -9.68 2.51
C HIS A 25 -4.97 -9.50 4.03
N LEU A 26 -5.11 -8.27 4.52
CA LEU A 26 -5.14 -7.99 5.96
C LEU A 26 -6.35 -8.64 6.63
N ARG A 27 -7.53 -8.57 5.99
CA ARG A 27 -8.75 -9.25 6.45
C ARG A 27 -8.57 -10.76 6.55
N LEU A 28 -7.96 -11.38 5.54
CA LEU A 28 -7.62 -12.80 5.56
C LEU A 28 -6.63 -13.11 6.68
N GLY A 29 -5.62 -12.27 6.87
CA GLY A 29 -4.65 -12.36 7.97
C GLY A 29 -5.32 -12.34 9.35
N ARG A 30 -6.32 -11.49 9.57
CA ARG A 30 -7.15 -11.48 10.78
C ARG A 30 -7.98 -12.75 10.93
N LYS A 31 -8.72 -13.13 9.89
CA LYS A 31 -9.60 -14.30 9.92
C LYS A 31 -8.85 -15.60 10.20
N ARG A 32 -7.66 -15.78 9.63
CA ARG A 32 -6.78 -16.94 9.89
C ARG A 32 -6.37 -17.06 11.36
N ARG A 33 -6.25 -15.94 12.06
CA ARG A 33 -6.00 -15.87 13.51
C ARG A 33 -7.26 -16.02 14.36
N LYS A 34 -8.43 -16.21 13.73
CA LYS A 34 -9.75 -16.30 14.38
C LYS A 34 -10.09 -15.05 15.21
N GLU A 35 -9.59 -13.89 14.82
CA GLU A 35 -9.84 -12.64 15.54
C GLU A 35 -11.06 -11.90 14.97
N SER A 36 -11.90 -11.37 15.88
CA SER A 36 -13.05 -10.54 15.50
C SER A 36 -12.60 -9.13 15.09
N LEU A 37 -13.44 -8.43 14.33
CA LEU A 37 -13.22 -7.00 14.04
C LEU A 37 -13.08 -6.19 15.33
N ARG A 38 -13.89 -6.48 16.36
CA ARG A 38 -13.84 -5.77 17.65
C ARG A 38 -12.50 -5.96 18.36
N SER A 39 -12.00 -7.19 18.41
CA SER A 39 -10.71 -7.50 19.06
C SER A 39 -9.55 -6.79 18.37
N TRP A 40 -9.49 -6.88 17.03
CA TRP A 40 -8.43 -6.22 16.28
C TRP A 40 -8.51 -4.70 16.36
N ALA A 41 -9.70 -4.12 16.21
CA ALA A 41 -9.89 -2.68 16.31
C ALA A 41 -9.41 -2.14 17.67
N LEU A 42 -9.68 -2.86 18.76
CA LEU A 42 -9.17 -2.53 20.09
C LEU A 42 -7.64 -2.57 20.14
N ARG A 43 -7.00 -3.64 19.64
CA ARG A 43 -5.53 -3.78 19.61
C ARG A 43 -4.85 -2.69 18.78
N MET A 44 -5.50 -2.25 17.71
CA MET A 44 -5.04 -1.21 16.81
C MET A 44 -5.39 0.22 17.27
N ASN A 45 -6.12 0.36 18.39
CA ASN A 45 -6.64 1.63 18.89
C ASN A 45 -7.46 2.41 17.84
N VAL A 46 -8.37 1.72 17.14
CA VAL A 46 -9.27 2.31 16.13
C VAL A 46 -10.72 1.86 16.34
N SER A 47 -11.65 2.53 15.67
CA SER A 47 -13.05 2.10 15.64
C SER A 47 -13.24 0.86 14.77
N VAL A 48 -14.27 0.05 15.06
CA VAL A 48 -14.66 -1.09 14.19
C VAL A 48 -14.99 -0.63 12.76
N PRO A 49 -15.72 0.49 12.54
CA PRO A 49 -15.90 1.04 11.19
C PRO A 49 -14.58 1.36 10.47
N THR A 50 -13.60 1.94 11.16
CA THR A 50 -12.27 2.24 10.59
C THR A 50 -11.58 0.96 10.13
N LEU A 51 -11.58 -0.08 10.97
CA LEU A 51 -11.00 -1.37 10.60
C LEU A 51 -11.76 -2.00 9.42
N ALA A 52 -13.08 -1.97 9.42
CA ALA A 52 -13.89 -2.52 8.32
C ALA A 52 -13.67 -1.76 6.99
N ALA A 53 -13.41 -0.46 7.05
CA ALA A 53 -13.02 0.34 5.88
C ALA A 53 -11.61 -0.01 5.39
N MET A 54 -10.65 -0.18 6.30
CA MET A 54 -9.29 -0.63 5.99
C MET A 54 -9.30 -1.99 5.28
N GLU A 55 -10.10 -2.94 5.76
CA GLU A 55 -10.25 -4.26 5.12
C GLU A 55 -10.87 -4.21 3.72
N LYS A 56 -11.50 -3.10 3.35
CA LYS A 56 -12.00 -2.84 2.00
C LYS A 56 -11.00 -2.04 1.14
N GLY A 57 -9.84 -1.69 1.69
CA GLY A 57 -8.84 -0.86 1.00
C GLY A 57 -9.23 0.61 0.91
N ASP A 58 -10.05 1.13 1.83
CA ASP A 58 -10.46 2.53 1.79
C ASP A 58 -9.25 3.49 1.90
N PRO A 59 -8.97 4.32 0.88
CA PRO A 59 -7.83 5.25 0.87
C PRO A 59 -7.97 6.38 1.91
N ARG A 60 -9.14 6.57 2.52
CA ARG A 60 -9.36 7.56 3.60
C ARG A 60 -8.83 7.07 4.94
N VAL A 61 -8.56 5.77 5.09
CA VAL A 61 -7.94 5.22 6.29
C VAL A 61 -6.45 5.58 6.27
N SER A 62 -5.94 6.08 7.40
CA SER A 62 -4.55 6.53 7.47
C SER A 62 -3.56 5.38 7.27
N MET A 63 -2.40 5.68 6.68
CA MET A 63 -1.34 4.70 6.45
C MET A 63 -0.88 4.01 7.73
N GLY A 64 -0.91 4.71 8.88
CA GLY A 64 -0.57 4.13 10.17
C GLY A 64 -1.47 2.95 10.56
N VAL A 65 -2.76 2.97 10.17
CA VAL A 65 -3.69 1.86 10.44
C VAL A 65 -3.32 0.63 9.61
N TYR A 66 -3.03 0.80 8.32
CA TYR A 66 -2.53 -0.29 7.46
C TYR A 66 -1.20 -0.86 7.96
N ALA A 67 -0.26 0.01 8.34
CA ALA A 67 1.03 -0.40 8.89
C ALA A 67 0.88 -1.18 10.21
N THR A 68 -0.03 -0.75 11.09
CA THR A 68 -0.31 -1.46 12.35
C THR A 68 -0.94 -2.83 12.08
N ALA A 69 -1.82 -2.94 11.09
CA ALA A 69 -2.40 -4.22 10.68
C ALA A 69 -1.33 -5.16 10.10
N LEU A 70 -0.40 -4.64 9.28
CA LEU A 70 0.75 -5.40 8.77
C LEU A 70 1.61 -5.93 9.92
N TRP A 71 1.91 -5.10 10.92
CA TRP A 71 2.62 -5.53 12.12
C TRP A 71 1.87 -6.62 12.90
N LEU A 72 0.55 -6.48 13.08
CA LEU A 72 -0.27 -7.50 13.74
C LEU A 72 -0.27 -8.85 12.99
N VAL A 73 -0.05 -8.83 11.67
CA VAL A 73 0.09 -10.06 10.87
C VAL A 73 1.54 -10.52 10.68
N GLY A 74 2.53 -9.79 11.22
CA GLY A 74 3.96 -10.10 11.11
C GLY A 74 4.55 -9.83 9.72
N GLN A 75 4.01 -8.84 9.00
CA GLN A 75 4.45 -8.46 7.64
C GLN A 75 4.86 -6.98 7.54
N ASP A 76 5.15 -6.32 8.67
CA ASP A 76 5.58 -4.92 8.68
C ASP A 76 6.92 -4.68 7.99
N ASP A 77 7.81 -5.67 7.93
CA ASP A 77 9.08 -5.57 7.20
C ASP A 77 8.88 -5.26 5.71
N ALA A 78 7.75 -5.70 5.12
CA ALA A 78 7.40 -5.39 3.73
C ALA A 78 7.39 -3.89 3.44
N LEU A 79 7.08 -3.04 4.42
CA LEU A 79 7.09 -1.58 4.27
C LEU A 79 8.48 -1.03 3.91
N ARG A 80 9.56 -1.69 4.37
CA ARG A 80 10.93 -1.28 4.05
C ARG A 80 11.28 -1.54 2.58
N HIS A 81 10.60 -2.49 1.95
CA HIS A 81 10.93 -2.98 0.61
C HIS A 81 10.03 -2.41 -0.50
N LEU A 82 8.86 -1.83 -0.16
CA LEU A 82 7.88 -1.33 -1.13
C LEU A 82 8.44 -0.32 -2.15
N ALA A 83 9.41 0.50 -1.73
CA ALA A 83 10.06 1.50 -2.58
C ALA A 83 11.58 1.33 -2.58
N ALA A 84 12.07 0.11 -2.35
CA ALA A 84 13.49 -0.18 -2.43
C ALA A 84 13.98 0.09 -3.87
N PRO A 85 15.15 0.74 -4.08
CA PRO A 85 15.62 1.15 -5.41
C PRO A 85 15.69 0.00 -6.43
N GLU A 86 16.02 -1.20 -5.97
CA GLU A 86 16.05 -2.43 -6.78
C GLU A 86 14.68 -2.82 -7.37
N ASN A 87 13.59 -2.31 -6.78
CA ASN A 87 12.22 -2.53 -7.23
C ASN A 87 11.70 -1.40 -8.15
N ASP A 88 12.47 -0.31 -8.33
CA ASP A 88 12.09 0.80 -9.21
C ASP A 88 12.43 0.49 -10.68
N ALA A 89 11.61 -0.36 -11.29
CA ALA A 89 11.76 -0.76 -12.69
C ALA A 89 11.72 0.44 -13.67
N GLN A 90 11.04 1.54 -13.31
CA GLN A 90 10.96 2.73 -14.15
C GLN A 90 12.31 3.46 -14.16
N ALA A 91 12.92 3.67 -13.00
CA ALA A 91 14.25 4.27 -12.90
C ALA A 91 15.30 3.41 -13.64
N LEU A 92 15.29 2.09 -13.41
CA LEU A 92 16.21 1.17 -14.08
C LEU A 92 16.07 1.22 -15.60
N ALA A 93 14.85 1.28 -16.13
CA ALA A 93 14.61 1.41 -17.57
C ALA A 93 15.16 2.74 -18.14
N GLN A 94 14.99 3.85 -17.42
CA GLN A 94 15.50 5.16 -17.82
C GLN A 94 17.03 5.19 -17.86
N GLU A 95 17.69 4.56 -16.89
CA GLU A 95 19.15 4.45 -16.84
C GLU A 95 19.71 3.68 -18.04
N VAL A 96 19.09 2.56 -18.41
CA VAL A 96 19.47 1.77 -19.58
C VAL A 96 19.38 2.61 -20.86
N LEU A 97 18.28 3.35 -21.05
CA LEU A 97 18.11 4.24 -22.20
C LEU A 97 19.16 5.36 -22.22
N ALA A 98 19.51 5.93 -21.07
CA ALA A 98 20.54 6.95 -20.97
C ALA A 98 21.93 6.42 -21.35
N ILE A 99 22.27 5.18 -20.95
CA ILE A 99 23.53 4.52 -21.31
C ILE A 99 23.61 4.29 -22.82
N GLN A 100 22.55 3.75 -23.43
CA GLN A 100 22.49 3.50 -24.89
C GLN A 100 22.66 4.80 -25.70
N ASN A 101 21.98 5.87 -25.29
CA ASN A 101 22.08 7.17 -25.96
C ASN A 101 23.47 7.82 -25.83
N LYS A 102 24.19 7.57 -24.72
CA LYS A 102 25.57 8.02 -24.57
C LYS A 102 26.55 7.24 -25.47
N GLY A 103 26.36 5.93 -25.62
CA GLY A 103 27.16 5.11 -26.54
C GLY A 103 27.03 5.58 -27.98
N ARG A 104 25.80 5.78 -28.45
CA ARG A 104 25.51 6.23 -29.82
C ARG A 104 26.12 7.59 -30.20
N ARG A 105 26.41 8.46 -29.22
CA ARG A 105 27.05 9.77 -29.44
C ARG A 105 28.58 9.70 -29.51
N ARG A 106 29.21 8.59 -29.10
CA ARG A 106 30.67 8.42 -29.14
C ARG A 106 31.16 7.73 -30.41
N ASP A 107 30.27 6.98 -31.07
CA ASP A 107 30.59 6.16 -32.25
C ASP A 107 30.26 6.85 -33.59
N GLY A 108 29.85 8.12 -33.56
CA GLY A 108 29.56 8.95 -34.75
C GLY A 108 30.24 10.30 -34.66
#